data_AF-Q5Z395-F1
#
_entry.id   AF-Q5Z395-F1
#
_cell.length_a   1.000
_cell.length_b   1.000
_cell.length_c   1.000
_cell.angle_alpha   90.00
_cell.angle_beta   90.00
_cell.angle_gamma   90.00
#
_symmetry.space_group_name_H-M   'P 1'
#
loop_
_entity.id
_entity.type
_entity.pdbx_description
1 polymer ?
#
loop_
_entity_poly.entity_id
_entity_poly.type
_entity_poly.pdbx_seq_one_letter_code
_entity_poly.pdbx_strand_id
1 'polypeptide(L)'
;MSWPKVRELAADLADARLVGAACAGRAPLFDAEVPGEDDNGRRYRLDAAAQVCESCPVLAECNAVARELGRLAVGVWAGRGRHLPAPVGRPRDGAA
;
A
#
# COMPACT_ATOMS: atom_id res chain seq x y z
N MET A 1 -20.35 -12.61 -15.31
CA MET A 1 -20.96 -12.93 -14.00
C MET A 1 -20.91 -11.68 -13.12
N SER A 2 -22.04 -11.22 -12.59
CA SER A 2 -22.07 -10.23 -11.51
C SER A 2 -22.09 -11.00 -10.19
N TRP A 3 -21.18 -10.67 -9.26
CA TRP A 3 -21.18 -11.21 -7.90
C TRP A 3 -21.53 -10.10 -6.89
N PRO A 4 -22.83 -9.76 -6.72
CA PRO A 4 -23.27 -8.73 -5.78
C PRO A 4 -22.78 -8.98 -4.36
N LYS A 5 -22.88 -10.24 -3.90
CA LYS A 5 -22.49 -10.65 -2.55
C LYS A 5 -21.01 -10.42 -2.23
N VAL A 6 -20.12 -10.57 -3.21
CA VAL A 6 -18.68 -10.32 -3.02
C VAL A 6 -18.40 -8.83 -2.83
N ARG A 7 -19.13 -7.96 -3.55
CA ARG A 7 -18.99 -6.50 -3.39
C ARG A 7 -19.53 -6.01 -2.05
N GLU A 8 -20.64 -6.59 -1.61
CA GLU A 8 -21.29 -6.27 -0.33
C GLU A 8 -20.37 -6.66 0.85
N LEU A 9 -19.85 -7.88 0.87
CA LEU A 9 -18.87 -8.34 1.87
C LEU A 9 -17.58 -7.50 1.87
N ALA A 10 -17.10 -7.09 0.69
CA ALA A 10 -15.91 -6.25 0.59
C ALA A 10 -16.15 -4.84 1.12
N ALA A 11 -17.36 -4.30 1.01
CA ALA A 11 -17.71 -3.00 1.56
C ALA A 11 -17.71 -3.02 3.09
N ASP A 12 -18.16 -4.11 3.72
CA ASP A 12 -18.16 -4.27 5.18
C ASP A 12 -16.75 -4.37 5.78
N LEU A 13 -15.76 -4.78 4.98
CA LEU A 13 -14.36 -4.84 5.38
C LEU A 13 -13.63 -3.50 5.19
N ALA A 14 -14.22 -2.57 4.44
CA ALA A 14 -13.63 -1.27 4.19
C ALA A 14 -13.93 -0.30 5.33
N ASP A 15 -12.89 0.37 5.84
CA ASP A 15 -13.09 1.44 6.82
C ASP A 15 -13.80 2.62 6.15
N ALA A 16 -15.00 2.97 6.64
CA ALA A 16 -15.84 4.02 6.07
C ALA A 16 -15.14 5.39 6.01
N ARG A 17 -14.14 5.64 6.86
CA ARG A 17 -13.33 6.87 6.84
C ARG A 17 -12.46 7.00 5.59
N LEU A 18 -12.24 5.90 4.86
CA LEU A 18 -11.40 5.87 3.66
C LEU A 18 -12.20 5.95 2.35
N VAL A 19 -13.52 6.12 2.44
CA VAL A 19 -14.37 6.34 1.26
C VAL A 19 -13.91 7.60 0.54
N GLY A 20 -13.66 7.49 -0.77
CA GLY A 20 -13.16 8.60 -1.59
C GLY A 20 -11.64 8.70 -1.69
N ALA A 21 -10.89 7.73 -1.15
CA ALA A 21 -9.44 7.69 -1.31
C ALA A 21 -9.01 7.71 -2.78
N ALA A 22 -8.03 8.57 -3.11
CA ALA A 22 -7.49 8.71 -4.46
C ALA A 22 -6.82 7.42 -4.98
N CYS A 23 -6.41 6.53 -4.07
CA CYS A 23 -5.81 5.24 -4.38
C CYS A 23 -6.83 4.12 -4.70
N ALA A 24 -8.14 4.38 -4.57
CA ALA A 24 -9.17 3.37 -4.80
C ALA A 24 -9.03 2.72 -6.19
N GLY A 25 -9.02 1.38 -6.23
CA GLY A 25 -8.85 0.60 -7.47
C GLY A 25 -7.41 0.44 -7.96
N ARG A 26 -6.40 0.92 -7.21
CA ARG A 26 -4.98 0.87 -7.59
C ARG A 26 -4.11 0.05 -6.62
N ALA A 27 -4.70 -0.92 -5.91
CA ALA A 27 -4.04 -1.66 -4.82
C ALA A 27 -2.60 -2.15 -5.12
N PRO A 28 -2.29 -2.73 -6.30
CA PRO A 28 -0.91 -3.19 -6.60
C PRO A 28 0.16 -2.09 -6.52
N LEU A 29 -0.21 -0.83 -6.73
CA LEU A 29 0.71 0.29 -6.61
C LEU A 29 1.16 0.51 -5.15
N PHE A 30 0.31 0.16 -4.18
CA PHE A 30 0.51 0.43 -2.76
C PHE A 30 1.01 -0.78 -1.97
N ASP A 31 0.97 -1.98 -2.55
CA ASP A 31 1.39 -3.22 -1.89
C ASP A 31 2.88 -3.20 -1.52
N ALA A 32 3.22 -3.73 -0.34
CA ALA A 32 4.61 -3.78 0.10
C ALA A 32 5.50 -4.63 -0.83
N GLU A 33 4.93 -5.69 -1.41
CA GLU A 33 5.62 -6.65 -2.26
C GLU A 33 4.79 -6.98 -3.49
N VAL A 34 5.46 -7.10 -4.64
CA VAL A 34 4.89 -7.63 -5.87
C VAL A 34 5.79 -8.78 -6.35
N PRO A 35 5.23 -9.97 -6.64
CA PRO A 35 6.05 -11.10 -7.08
C PRO A 35 6.88 -10.79 -8.32
N GLY A 36 8.18 -11.08 -8.25
CA GLY A 36 9.13 -10.87 -9.36
C GLY A 36 9.63 -9.42 -9.50
N GLU A 37 9.22 -8.51 -8.63
CA GLU A 37 9.72 -7.14 -8.61
C GLU A 37 11.08 -7.04 -7.89
N ASP A 38 12.03 -6.33 -8.49
CA ASP A 38 13.33 -6.05 -7.87
C ASP A 38 13.29 -4.83 -6.94
N ASP A 39 14.37 -4.59 -6.18
CA ASP A 39 14.44 -3.49 -5.20
C ASP A 39 14.26 -2.10 -5.84
N ASN A 40 14.71 -1.90 -7.08
CA ASN A 40 14.61 -0.60 -7.77
C ASN A 40 13.19 -0.37 -8.28
N GLY A 41 12.57 -1.40 -8.89
CA GLY A 41 11.18 -1.41 -9.31
C GLY A 41 10.26 -1.15 -8.13
N ARG A 42 10.49 -1.85 -7.01
CA ARG A 42 9.74 -1.62 -5.77
C ARG A 42 9.86 -0.19 -5.30
N ARG A 43 11.08 0.35 -5.24
CA ARG A 43 11.28 1.74 -4.82
C ARG A 43 10.54 2.72 -5.74
N TYR A 44 10.71 2.60 -7.04
CA TYR A 44 10.02 3.46 -8.01
C TYR A 44 8.50 3.39 -7.87
N ARG A 45 7.95 2.18 -7.70
CA ARG A 45 6.51 1.95 -7.52
C ARG A 45 5.99 2.59 -6.24
N LEU A 46 6.69 2.39 -5.11
CA LEU A 46 6.28 2.95 -3.82
C LEU A 46 6.43 4.49 -3.76
N ASP A 47 7.44 5.05 -4.45
CA ASP A 47 7.58 6.50 -4.62
C ASP A 47 6.38 7.05 -5.42
N ALA A 48 5.98 6.39 -6.52
CA ALA A 48 4.79 6.76 -7.29
C ALA A 48 3.49 6.63 -6.47
N ALA A 49 3.38 5.61 -5.61
CA ALA A 49 2.26 5.46 -4.69
C ALA A 49 2.19 6.62 -3.69
N ALA A 50 3.33 7.05 -3.15
CA ALA A 50 3.41 8.18 -2.23
C ALA A 50 2.96 9.48 -2.89
N GLN A 51 3.30 9.70 -4.18
CA GLN A 51 2.82 10.87 -4.94
C GLN A 51 1.30 10.94 -5.04
N VAL A 52 0.63 9.80 -5.22
CA VAL A 52 -0.86 9.76 -5.24
C VAL A 52 -1.46 10.22 -3.90
N CYS A 53 -0.74 10.02 -2.79
CA CYS A 53 -1.23 10.42 -1.48
C CYS A 53 -1.17 11.95 -1.25
N GLU A 54 -0.32 12.69 -1.96
CA GLU A 54 -0.08 14.12 -1.70
C GLU A 54 -1.34 14.98 -1.86
N SER A 55 -2.24 14.59 -2.77
CA SER A 55 -3.52 15.27 -3.02
C SER A 55 -4.73 14.44 -2.56
N CYS A 56 -4.53 13.41 -1.73
CA CYS A 56 -5.61 12.51 -1.34
C CYS A 56 -6.56 13.19 -0.34
N PRO A 57 -7.89 13.21 -0.59
CA PRO A 57 -8.83 13.93 0.26
C PRO A 57 -9.00 13.34 1.66
N VAL A 58 -8.63 12.06 1.85
CA VAL A 58 -8.76 11.33 3.14
C VAL A 58 -7.39 11.05 3.79
N LEU A 59 -6.38 11.88 3.50
CA LEU A 59 -5.00 11.65 3.94
C LEU A 59 -4.88 11.56 5.48
N ALA A 60 -5.57 12.45 6.20
CA ALA A 60 -5.52 12.51 7.66
C ALA A 60 -6.16 11.26 8.29
N GLU A 61 -7.33 10.87 7.79
CA GLU A 61 -8.08 9.69 8.18
C GLU A 61 -7.30 8.41 7.86
N CYS A 62 -6.69 8.33 6.67
CA CYS A 62 -5.81 7.23 6.28
C CYS A 62 -4.65 7.06 7.26
N ASN A 63 -4.04 8.17 7.71
CA ASN A 63 -2.98 8.10 8.71
C ASN A 63 -3.50 7.65 10.08
N ALA A 64 -4.71 8.04 10.48
CA ALA A 64 -5.33 7.58 11.73
C ALA A 64 -5.63 6.07 11.69
N VAL A 65 -6.29 5.59 10.63
CA VAL A 65 -6.56 4.17 10.38
C VAL A 65 -5.26 3.36 10.39
N ALA A 66 -4.22 3.83 9.70
CA ALA A 66 -2.93 3.14 9.66
C ALA A 66 -2.27 3.01 11.05
N ARG A 67 -2.47 3.99 11.93
CA ARG A 67 -1.96 3.92 13.32
C ARG A 67 -2.75 2.92 14.15
N GLU A 68 -4.08 2.87 13.99
CA GLU A 68 -4.95 1.91 14.67
C GLU A 68 -4.66 0.46 14.24
N LEU A 69 -4.45 0.24 12.94
CA LEU A 69 -4.08 -1.07 12.38
C LEU A 69 -2.70 -1.55 12.83
N GLY A 70 -1.81 -0.64 13.25
CA GLY A 70 -0.49 -0.97 13.75
C GLY A 70 0.32 -1.78 12.74
N ARG A 71 0.63 -3.05 13.07
CA ARG A 71 1.41 -3.97 12.23
C ARG A 71 0.67 -4.44 10.97
N LEU A 72 -0.65 -4.30 10.94
CA LEU A 72 -1.47 -4.72 9.80
C LEU A 72 -1.49 -3.68 8.66
N ALA A 73 -1.06 -2.45 8.92
CA ALA A 73 -0.93 -1.41 7.89
C ALA A 73 0.34 -1.62 7.05
N VAL A 74 0.33 -2.64 6.20
CA VAL A 74 1.46 -3.01 5.32
C VAL A 74 1.36 -2.25 3.99
N GLY A 75 2.50 -1.83 3.43
CA GLY A 75 2.56 -1.11 2.15
C GLY A 75 2.61 0.42 2.32
N VAL A 76 2.07 1.16 1.36
CA VAL A 76 2.01 2.63 1.44
C VAL A 76 0.70 3.10 2.05
N TRP A 77 0.80 3.80 3.18
CA TRP A 77 -0.32 4.40 3.89
C TRP A 77 -0.03 5.86 4.17
N ALA A 78 -0.97 6.74 3.81
CA ALA A 78 -0.85 8.19 3.98
C ALA A 78 0.52 8.75 3.50
N GLY A 79 0.93 8.32 2.31
CA GLY A 79 2.18 8.75 1.66
C GLY A 79 3.46 8.15 2.25
N ARG A 80 3.36 7.16 3.14
CA ARG A 80 4.53 6.56 3.82
C ARG A 80 4.53 5.05 3.70
N GLY A 81 5.70 4.48 3.41
CA GLY A 81 5.93 3.05 3.54
C GLY A 81 5.83 2.59 4.99
N ARG A 82 5.06 1.53 5.24
CA ARG A 82 4.85 0.92 6.56
C ARG A 82 5.03 -0.59 6.47
N HIS A 83 5.80 -1.14 7.42
CA HIS A 83 6.14 -2.57 7.51
C HIS A 83 6.62 -3.16 6.17
N LEU A 84 7.42 -2.38 5.44
CA LEU A 84 8.03 -2.82 4.19
C LEU A 84 9.12 -3.86 4.48
N PRO A 85 9.27 -4.88 3.63
CA PRO A 85 10.41 -5.78 3.73
C PRO A 85 11.72 -5.01 3.55
N ALA A 86 12.78 -5.49 4.19
CA ALA A 86 14.11 -4.98 3.95
C ALA A 86 14.49 -5.21 2.47
N PRO A 87 15.20 -4.28 1.82
CA PRO A 87 15.81 -4.55 0.52
C PRO A 87 16.67 -5.80 0.59
N VAL A 88 16.58 -6.64 -0.43
CA VAL A 88 17.41 -7.85 -0.54
C VAL A 88 18.90 -7.46 -0.57
N GLY A 89 19.19 -6.25 -1.03
CA GLY A 89 20.53 -5.68 -1.03
C GLY A 89 21.40 -6.23 -2.16
N ARG A 90 22.51 -5.56 -2.44
CA ARG A 90 23.54 -6.07 -3.35
C ARG A 90 24.26 -7.22 -2.65
N PRO A 91 24.50 -8.38 -3.29
CA PRO A 91 25.46 -9.36 -2.79
C PRO A 91 26.77 -8.65 -2.45
N ARG A 92 27.35 -8.92 -1.29
CA ARG A 92 28.70 -8.43 -0.98
C ARG A 92 29.65 -9.14 -1.93
N ASP A 93 30.34 -8.38 -2.79
CA ASP A 93 31.45 -8.92 -3.58
C ASP A 93 32.46 -9.56 -2.59
N GLY A 94 32.60 -10.88 -2.63
CA GLY A 94 33.50 -11.63 -1.73
C GLY A 94 32.91 -12.84 -1.00
N ALA A 95 31.66 -13.24 -1.24
CA ALA A 95 31.20 -14.58 -0.84
C ALA A 95 31.70 -15.62 -1.86
N ALA A 96 32.95 -16.06 -1.70
CA ALA A 96 33.54 -17.22 -2.35
C ALA A 96 33.94 -18.23 -1.27
#